data_AF-A0A2A9M6E7-F1
#
_entry.id   AF-A0A2A9M6E7-F1
#
_cell.length_a   1.000
_cell.length_b   1.000
_cell.length_c   1.000
_cell.angle_alpha   90.00
_cell.angle_beta   90.00
_cell.angle_gamma   90.00
#
_symmetry.space_group_name_H-M   'P 1'
#
loop_
_entity.id
_entity.type
_entity.pdbx_description
1 polymer ?
#
loop_
_entity_poly.entity_id
_entity_poly.type
_entity_poly.pdbx_seq_one_letter_code
_entity_poly.pdbx_strand_id
1 'polypeptide(L)'
;MEKPEQRSMHQQSARQTVEPGEKSVSTCKGTSSTNDAEPSPASLTFSSTSLTGALRCSGSKNKVVPAEKANVCTERAKSVADCKNGKPPEKQTAIGDLLGLGTKIEAEHKAIEPDIQEWRLTLDKSQLPLADKAFFIGCQYDDNDSQSKCNLAVTVQARLSAVEGNTITCAYGKNSNSAGPLNVELTEEKNSVTVKCGTAGSFRPENHDQFCLPSSPYLEKCTRKMKEILPKFEASWWDIGDDKTSTLTIPRTAFPAEEQQFLVGCVYVDVSKKQEVAHQVEQEEEEQKGPEEESSTTSCGVLVTCLLPKTLKAKASSVVNNVGTCAYGEDSNKAGPLKVEVSPATKKLILDCGKDGSFRPEGLTTFCNTGADKLEECATKGFQDILPSFANDWWVPNEDKTSSTLTIPTSVFPAADQEFLVGCVLNKSSSEGGQKESPPTSDIKTSAFILL
;
A
#
# COMPACT_ATOMS: atom_id res chain seq x y z
N MET A 1 44.19 49.09 -11.58
CA MET A 1 44.42 49.77 -10.30
C MET A 1 43.09 49.77 -9.56
N GLU A 2 42.70 48.62 -9.01
CA GLU A 2 43.06 48.05 -7.70
C GLU A 2 42.03 48.41 -6.62
N LYS A 3 41.65 47.36 -5.91
CA LYS A 3 40.46 47.15 -5.07
C LYS A 3 40.74 47.67 -3.65
N PRO A 4 39.76 48.21 -2.91
CA PRO A 4 39.96 48.40 -1.48
C PRO A 4 39.61 47.14 -0.70
N GLU A 5 40.51 46.86 0.21
CA GLU A 5 40.69 45.73 1.10
C GLU A 5 39.71 45.78 2.29
N GLN A 6 39.14 44.63 2.65
CA GLN A 6 38.37 44.45 3.88
C GLN A 6 39.32 44.34 5.08
N ARG A 7 39.00 45.04 6.19
CA ARG A 7 39.55 44.72 7.51
C ARG A 7 38.44 44.69 8.56
N SER A 8 38.34 43.51 9.18
CA SER A 8 37.43 43.11 10.25
C SER A 8 37.82 43.70 11.60
N MET A 9 36.83 44.07 12.43
CA MET A 9 36.90 43.98 13.89
C MET A 9 35.55 43.57 14.49
N HIS A 10 35.53 42.32 14.98
CA HIS A 10 34.77 41.73 16.08
C HIS A 10 33.70 42.56 16.80
N GLN A 11 32.48 42.01 16.84
CA GLN A 11 31.68 42.06 18.07
C GLN A 11 30.98 40.73 18.32
N GLN A 12 30.96 40.35 19.59
CA GLN A 12 30.80 39.01 20.13
C GLN A 12 29.41 38.41 19.95
N SER A 13 29.43 37.08 19.80
CA SER A 13 28.30 36.16 19.86
C SER A 13 27.55 36.27 21.19
N ALA A 14 26.26 36.61 21.12
CA ALA A 14 25.28 36.11 22.08
C ALA A 14 24.47 35.03 21.35
N ARG A 15 24.70 33.77 21.72
CA ARG A 15 23.83 32.64 21.39
C ARG A 15 22.44 32.95 21.95
N GLN A 16 21.53 33.35 21.07
CA GLN A 16 20.11 33.23 21.32
C GLN A 16 19.79 31.74 21.23
N THR A 17 19.72 31.06 22.38
CA THR A 17 19.06 29.77 22.49
C THR A 17 17.62 29.97 22.06
N VAL A 18 17.33 29.58 20.82
CA VAL A 18 15.97 29.45 20.32
C VAL A 18 15.33 28.31 21.11
N GLU A 19 14.48 28.65 22.06
CA GLU A 19 13.59 27.67 22.69
C GLU A 19 12.64 27.08 21.63
N PRO A 20 12.33 25.77 21.71
CA PRO A 20 11.41 25.15 20.76
C PRO A 20 9.97 25.63 21.01
N GLY A 21 9.53 26.59 20.21
CA GLY A 21 8.14 26.93 19.84
C GLY A 21 7.05 26.87 20.91
N GLU A 22 6.50 28.03 21.29
CA GLU A 22 5.27 28.12 22.09
C GLU A 22 4.10 27.40 21.39
N LYS A 23 3.70 26.27 21.98
CA LYS A 23 2.54 25.44 21.62
C LYS A 23 1.25 26.18 22.02
N SER A 24 0.11 25.91 21.36
CA SER A 24 -1.15 26.67 21.52
C SER A 24 -1.62 26.78 22.98
N VAL A 25 -1.55 27.99 23.55
CA VAL A 25 -2.02 28.31 24.90
C VAL A 25 -3.15 29.32 24.82
N SER A 26 -4.30 28.98 25.40
CA SER A 26 -5.38 29.92 25.68
C SER A 26 -5.32 30.41 27.12
N THR A 27 -5.60 31.69 27.34
CA THR A 27 -5.61 32.27 28.68
C THR A 27 -6.94 32.93 28.97
N CYS A 28 -7.45 32.72 30.18
CA CYS A 28 -8.53 33.49 30.78
C CYS A 28 -8.00 34.30 31.96
N LYS A 29 -8.36 35.58 32.00
CA LYS A 29 -8.01 36.52 33.07
C LYS A 29 -9.27 36.94 33.81
N GLY A 30 -9.57 36.30 34.93
CA GLY A 30 -10.71 36.62 35.78
C GLY A 30 -10.33 37.49 36.97
N THR A 31 -11.28 38.30 37.43
CA THR A 31 -11.20 38.97 38.73
C THR A 31 -12.40 38.58 39.57
N SER A 32 -12.31 38.66 40.90
CA SER A 32 -13.43 38.33 41.81
C SER A 32 -14.67 39.25 41.64
N SER A 33 -14.60 40.27 40.79
CA SER A 33 -15.64 41.29 40.58
C SER A 33 -16.22 41.35 39.16
N THR A 34 -15.63 40.65 38.17
CA THR A 34 -16.12 40.66 36.78
C THR A 34 -16.09 39.26 36.18
N ASN A 35 -17.26 38.76 35.79
CA ASN A 35 -17.49 37.43 35.21
C ASN A 35 -17.20 37.38 33.68
N ASP A 36 -16.56 38.42 33.14
CA ASP A 36 -16.39 38.65 31.70
C ASP A 36 -15.08 38.10 31.11
N ALA A 37 -14.42 37.18 31.82
CA ALA A 37 -13.17 36.59 31.36
C ALA A 37 -13.41 35.62 30.19
N GLU A 38 -13.27 36.08 28.96
CA GLU A 38 -13.30 35.23 27.77
C GLU A 38 -11.92 34.59 27.50
N PRO A 39 -11.87 33.36 26.96
CA PRO A 39 -10.61 32.76 26.58
C PRO A 39 -10.02 33.47 25.36
N SER A 40 -8.71 33.71 25.40
CA SER A 40 -7.95 34.21 24.25
C SER A 40 -6.77 33.28 23.94
N PRO A 41 -6.75 32.60 22.77
CA PRO A 41 -7.86 32.49 21.81
C PRO A 41 -9.06 31.71 22.37
N ALA A 42 -10.25 31.97 21.80
CA ALA A 42 -11.53 31.42 22.26
C ALA A 42 -11.74 29.93 21.95
N SER A 43 -10.87 29.34 21.13
CA SER A 43 -10.88 27.92 20.82
C SER A 43 -9.48 27.34 20.68
N LEU A 44 -9.39 26.02 20.84
CA LEU A 44 -8.17 25.26 20.68
C LEU A 44 -8.43 24.03 19.79
N THR A 45 -7.51 23.77 18.87
CA THR A 45 -7.63 22.63 17.94
C THR A 45 -6.44 21.69 18.10
N PHE A 46 -6.75 20.41 18.35
CA PHE A 46 -5.80 19.31 18.25
C PHE A 46 -5.88 18.66 16.86
N SER A 47 -4.73 18.36 16.27
CA SER A 47 -4.59 17.74 14.95
C SER A 47 -3.26 17.00 14.82
N SER A 48 -3.00 16.38 13.68
CA SER A 48 -1.73 15.67 13.41
C SER A 48 -0.49 16.56 13.47
N THR A 49 -0.65 17.88 13.34
CA THR A 49 0.40 18.90 13.39
C THR A 49 0.37 19.72 14.68
N SER A 50 -0.71 19.65 15.46
CA SER A 50 -0.90 20.38 16.71
C SER A 50 -1.42 19.43 17.79
N LEU A 51 -0.50 18.81 18.54
CA LEU A 51 -0.82 17.72 19.49
C LEU A 51 -0.79 18.14 20.96
N THR A 52 -0.43 19.38 21.25
CA THR A 52 -0.38 19.91 22.62
C THR A 52 -1.16 21.20 22.68
N GLY A 53 -2.02 21.32 23.69
CA GLY A 53 -2.81 22.52 23.95
C GLY A 53 -2.95 22.78 25.44
N ALA A 54 -3.11 24.04 25.83
CA ALA A 54 -3.29 24.42 27.22
C ALA A 54 -4.32 25.54 27.43
N LEU A 55 -4.98 25.52 28.59
CA LEU A 55 -5.79 26.61 29.12
C LEU A 55 -5.15 27.10 30.43
N ARG A 56 -4.87 28.41 30.50
CA ARG A 56 -4.40 29.10 31.71
C ARG A 56 -5.55 29.90 32.34
N CYS A 57 -5.89 29.53 33.56
CA CYS A 57 -6.80 30.26 34.42
C CYS A 57 -5.98 31.20 35.30
N SER A 58 -6.16 32.51 35.16
CA SER A 58 -5.42 33.50 35.93
C SER A 58 -6.37 34.42 36.69
N GLY A 59 -6.10 34.63 37.97
CA GLY A 59 -6.94 35.39 38.89
C GLY A 59 -7.12 34.69 40.24
N SER A 60 -7.45 35.46 41.27
CA SER A 60 -7.57 34.91 42.62
C SER A 60 -8.73 33.90 42.71
N LYS A 61 -8.50 32.79 43.43
CA LYS A 61 -9.44 31.65 43.62
C LYS A 61 -9.84 30.90 42.35
N ASN A 62 -9.09 31.06 41.26
CA ASN A 62 -9.36 30.33 40.03
C ASN A 62 -9.30 28.80 40.22
N LYS A 63 -10.18 28.10 39.52
CA LYS A 63 -10.21 26.64 39.41
C LYS A 63 -10.44 26.23 37.96
N VAL A 64 -9.65 25.29 37.48
CA VAL A 64 -9.88 24.60 36.21
C VAL A 64 -11.12 23.71 36.31
N VAL A 65 -11.91 23.66 35.24
CA VAL A 65 -13.10 22.83 35.12
C VAL A 65 -13.04 21.99 33.82
N PRO A 66 -13.24 20.67 33.89
CA PRO A 66 -13.46 19.86 35.09
C PRO A 66 -12.24 19.75 36.01
N ALA A 67 -12.49 19.44 37.29
CA ALA A 67 -11.42 19.20 38.27
C ALA A 67 -10.75 17.83 38.09
N GLU A 68 -11.49 16.86 37.58
CA GLU A 68 -10.94 15.52 37.29
C GLU A 68 -10.08 15.57 36.02
N LYS A 69 -8.82 15.11 36.12
CA LYS A 69 -7.83 15.23 35.05
C LYS A 69 -8.16 14.41 33.80
N ALA A 70 -8.86 13.30 33.99
CA ALA A 70 -9.29 12.44 32.91
C ALA A 70 -10.55 12.94 32.20
N ASN A 71 -11.23 13.98 32.71
CA ASN A 71 -12.54 14.39 32.23
C ASN A 71 -12.53 15.73 31.50
N VAL A 72 -13.49 15.87 30.59
CA VAL A 72 -13.80 17.11 29.87
C VAL A 72 -15.31 17.36 29.89
N CYS A 73 -15.73 18.61 29.64
CA CYS A 73 -17.14 18.97 29.57
C CYS A 73 -17.73 18.59 28.20
N THR A 74 -18.92 18.00 28.21
CA THR A 74 -19.67 17.67 26.99
C THR A 74 -20.56 18.85 26.59
N GLU A 75 -21.04 18.86 25.35
CA GLU A 75 -22.03 19.83 24.86
C GLU A 75 -23.36 19.86 25.65
N ARG A 76 -23.65 18.81 26.43
CA ARG A 76 -24.84 18.74 27.29
C ARG A 76 -24.73 19.67 28.51
N ALA A 77 -23.51 20.03 28.91
CA ALA A 77 -23.29 21.03 29.94
C ALA A 77 -23.46 22.44 29.36
N LYS A 78 -24.42 23.21 29.88
CA LYS A 78 -24.76 24.53 29.32
C LYS A 78 -23.77 25.64 29.71
N SER A 79 -22.93 25.39 30.71
CA SER A 79 -21.93 26.34 31.19
C SER A 79 -20.79 25.63 31.92
N VAL A 80 -19.73 26.37 32.24
CA VAL A 80 -18.62 25.90 33.08
C VAL A 80 -19.14 25.47 34.46
N ALA A 81 -20.03 26.24 35.07
CA ALA A 81 -20.62 25.91 36.37
C ALA A 81 -21.47 24.64 36.32
N ASP A 82 -22.23 24.46 35.24
CA ASP A 82 -23.03 23.25 35.00
C ASP A 82 -22.14 22.01 34.84
N CYS A 83 -21.04 22.15 34.09
CA CYS A 83 -20.06 21.09 33.93
C CYS A 83 -19.38 20.71 35.25
N LYS A 84 -18.94 21.69 36.06
CA LYS A 84 -18.28 21.44 37.36
C LYS A 84 -19.13 20.57 38.28
N ASN A 85 -20.43 20.86 38.36
CA ASN A 85 -21.37 20.13 39.22
C ASN A 85 -21.92 18.86 38.56
N GLY A 86 -21.64 18.67 37.26
CA GLY A 86 -22.06 17.54 36.48
C GLY A 86 -21.28 16.27 36.79
N LYS A 87 -21.91 15.12 36.54
CA LYS A 87 -21.27 13.80 36.61
C LYS A 87 -21.16 13.18 35.21
N PRO A 88 -20.15 12.33 34.99
CA PRO A 88 -20.10 11.49 33.79
C PRO A 88 -21.26 10.48 33.74
N PRO A 89 -21.72 10.08 32.54
CA PRO A 89 -21.28 10.52 31.21
C PRO A 89 -22.09 11.72 30.67
N GLU A 90 -22.95 12.33 31.49
CA GLU A 90 -23.93 13.30 30.99
C GLU A 90 -23.28 14.65 30.67
N LYS A 91 -22.75 15.34 31.69
CA LYS A 91 -22.18 16.69 31.58
C LYS A 91 -20.65 16.70 31.50
N GLN A 92 -20.04 15.58 31.88
CA GLN A 92 -18.62 15.32 31.73
C GLN A 92 -18.43 13.97 31.04
N THR A 93 -17.28 13.75 30.43
CA THR A 93 -16.90 12.45 29.90
C THR A 93 -15.39 12.26 30.01
N ALA A 94 -14.93 11.01 30.09
CA ALA A 94 -13.50 10.73 30.07
C ALA A 94 -12.93 11.03 28.67
N ILE A 95 -11.74 11.62 28.61
CA ILE A 95 -11.07 11.98 27.35
C ILE A 95 -10.89 10.72 26.48
N GLY A 96 -10.43 9.62 27.07
CA GLY A 96 -10.24 8.35 26.35
C GLY A 96 -11.52 7.81 25.71
N ASP A 97 -12.64 7.91 26.41
CA ASP A 97 -13.94 7.45 25.92
C ASP A 97 -14.48 8.36 24.82
N LEU A 98 -14.36 9.67 24.98
CA LEU A 98 -14.74 10.66 23.95
C LEU A 98 -13.99 10.43 22.64
N LEU A 99 -12.70 10.14 22.73
CA LEU A 99 -11.83 9.89 21.57
C LEU A 99 -11.98 8.47 21.00
N GLY A 100 -12.70 7.58 21.70
CA GLY A 100 -12.99 6.21 21.26
C GLY A 100 -11.79 5.26 21.35
N LEU A 101 -10.89 5.48 22.32
CA LEU A 101 -9.62 4.75 22.42
C LEU A 101 -9.62 3.66 23.50
N GLY A 102 -10.60 3.65 24.41
CA GLY A 102 -10.66 2.71 25.55
C GLY A 102 -9.44 2.75 26.49
N THR A 103 -8.55 3.72 26.30
CA THR A 103 -7.33 3.92 27.10
C THR A 103 -7.47 5.17 27.94
N LYS A 104 -6.88 5.15 29.13
CA LYS A 104 -6.92 6.30 30.04
C LYS A 104 -6.04 7.41 29.49
N ILE A 105 -6.63 8.59 29.25
CA ILE A 105 -5.94 9.82 28.88
C ILE A 105 -6.23 10.86 29.95
N GLU A 106 -5.20 11.53 30.43
CA GLU A 106 -5.29 12.57 31.45
C GLU A 106 -4.62 13.86 30.98
N ALA A 107 -5.24 14.98 31.32
CA ALA A 107 -4.59 16.27 31.26
C ALA A 107 -3.72 16.50 32.51
N GLU A 108 -2.67 17.29 32.33
CA GLU A 108 -1.87 17.80 33.44
C GLU A 108 -2.56 19.04 34.02
N HIS A 109 -2.78 19.06 35.34
CA HIS A 109 -3.17 20.27 36.07
C HIS A 109 -1.97 20.74 36.88
N LYS A 110 -1.52 21.97 36.64
CA LYS A 110 -0.35 22.57 37.31
C LYS A 110 -0.67 23.97 37.81
N ALA A 111 -0.31 24.28 39.05
CA ALA A 111 -0.19 25.66 39.48
C ALA A 111 1.18 26.17 38.99
N ILE A 112 1.17 27.13 38.05
CA ILE A 112 2.41 27.70 37.49
C ILE A 112 2.85 28.88 38.37
N GLU A 113 1.88 29.63 38.91
CA GLU A 113 2.08 30.73 39.85
C GLU A 113 0.93 30.72 40.88
N PRO A 114 1.03 31.44 42.02
CA PRO A 114 0.01 31.41 43.09
C PRO A 114 -1.43 31.67 42.62
N ASP A 115 -1.59 32.52 41.59
CA ASP A 115 -2.89 32.88 41.01
C ASP A 115 -3.06 32.36 39.57
N ILE A 116 -2.26 31.39 39.13
CA ILE A 116 -2.32 30.83 37.77
C ILE A 116 -2.35 29.30 37.82
N GLN A 117 -3.49 28.71 37.43
CA GLN A 117 -3.61 27.29 37.15
C GLN A 117 -3.58 27.03 35.64
N GLU A 118 -2.94 25.95 35.24
CA GLU A 118 -2.87 25.49 33.86
C GLU A 118 -3.46 24.09 33.76
N TRP A 119 -4.38 23.92 32.80
CA TRP A 119 -4.76 22.65 32.23
C TRP A 119 -3.97 22.44 30.95
N ARG A 120 -3.30 21.30 30.80
CA ARG A 120 -2.52 20.98 29.60
C ARG A 120 -2.79 19.56 29.14
N LEU A 121 -3.15 19.39 27.88
CA LEU A 121 -3.32 18.08 27.26
C LEU A 121 -2.27 17.92 26.15
N THR A 122 -1.64 16.76 26.14
CA THR A 122 -0.77 16.30 25.04
C THR A 122 -1.32 14.98 24.55
N LEU A 123 -1.57 14.89 23.24
CA LEU A 123 -2.01 13.69 22.57
C LEU A 123 -0.87 13.11 21.73
N ASP A 124 -0.81 11.79 21.63
CA ASP A 124 -0.03 11.14 20.59
C ASP A 124 -0.82 11.09 19.27
N LYS A 125 -0.13 10.96 18.14
CA LYS A 125 -0.80 10.78 16.83
C LYS A 125 -1.75 9.58 16.82
N SER A 126 -1.40 8.51 17.53
CA SER A 126 -2.22 7.31 17.70
C SER A 126 -3.46 7.52 18.57
N GLN A 127 -3.54 8.64 19.29
CA GLN A 127 -4.68 9.03 20.14
C GLN A 127 -5.63 10.01 19.44
N LEU A 128 -5.36 10.42 18.19
CA LEU A 128 -6.34 11.20 17.43
C LEU A 128 -7.55 10.32 17.07
N PRO A 129 -8.78 10.81 17.19
CA PRO A 129 -9.97 10.00 17.01
C PRO A 129 -10.17 9.58 15.54
N LEU A 130 -11.09 8.65 15.28
CA LEU A 130 -11.48 8.27 13.93
C LEU A 130 -12.47 9.26 13.29
N ALA A 131 -13.17 10.08 14.07
CA ALA A 131 -14.04 11.15 13.60
C ALA A 131 -13.80 12.40 14.44
N ASP A 132 -14.08 13.59 13.89
CA ASP A 132 -13.85 14.84 14.60
C ASP A 132 -14.65 14.84 15.92
N LYS A 133 -14.00 15.29 17.00
CA LYS A 133 -14.61 15.38 18.34
C LYS A 133 -14.55 16.81 18.85
N ALA A 134 -15.53 17.17 19.67
CA ALA A 134 -15.57 18.44 20.35
C ALA A 134 -15.89 18.24 21.83
N PHE A 135 -15.30 19.10 22.66
CA PHE A 135 -15.60 19.23 24.07
C PHE A 135 -15.27 20.66 24.50
N PHE A 136 -15.48 20.97 25.77
CA PHE A 136 -14.95 22.19 26.32
C PHE A 136 -14.33 22.00 27.70
N ILE A 137 -13.54 22.99 28.09
CA ILE A 137 -12.97 23.15 29.42
C ILE A 137 -13.08 24.63 29.79
N GLY A 138 -12.92 24.96 31.07
CA GLY A 138 -13.08 26.35 31.50
C GLY A 138 -12.38 26.69 32.79
N CYS A 139 -12.51 27.96 33.16
CA CYS A 139 -12.06 28.49 34.44
C CYS A 139 -13.26 28.98 35.23
N GLN A 140 -13.23 28.82 36.55
CA GLN A 140 -14.19 29.41 37.46
C GLN A 140 -13.46 30.18 38.57
N TYR A 141 -13.91 31.38 38.89
CA TYR A 141 -13.20 32.32 39.79
C TYR A 141 -13.90 32.50 41.16
N ASP A 142 -15.15 32.07 41.29
CA ASP A 142 -15.88 31.97 42.57
C ASP A 142 -16.74 30.70 42.56
N ASP A 143 -16.96 30.07 43.73
CA ASP A 143 -17.83 28.89 43.84
C ASP A 143 -19.32 29.23 43.59
N ASN A 144 -19.72 30.50 43.73
CA ASN A 144 -21.06 30.99 43.39
C ASN A 144 -21.18 31.52 41.94
N ASP A 145 -20.11 31.49 41.16
CA ASP A 145 -20.10 31.99 39.78
C ASP A 145 -20.86 31.02 38.86
N SER A 146 -22.14 31.30 38.65
CA SER A 146 -23.00 30.51 37.76
C SER A 146 -22.86 30.87 36.27
N GLN A 147 -22.07 31.90 35.93
CA GLN A 147 -22.03 32.51 34.61
C GLN A 147 -20.62 32.74 34.04
N SER A 148 -19.59 32.05 34.56
CA SER A 148 -18.23 32.17 33.99
C SER A 148 -18.26 32.07 32.46
N LYS A 149 -17.78 33.13 31.80
CA LYS A 149 -17.64 33.19 30.35
C LYS A 149 -16.34 32.57 29.85
N CYS A 150 -15.47 32.09 30.75
CA CYS A 150 -14.25 31.39 30.37
C CYS A 150 -14.57 29.94 30.00
N ASN A 151 -15.19 29.77 28.83
CA ASN A 151 -15.47 28.50 28.21
C ASN A 151 -14.61 28.36 26.95
N LEU A 152 -13.56 27.54 27.03
CA LEU A 152 -12.69 27.26 25.90
C LEU A 152 -13.24 26.06 25.11
N ALA A 153 -13.73 26.34 23.90
CA ALA A 153 -14.12 25.29 22.97
C ALA A 153 -12.87 24.54 22.48
N VAL A 154 -12.90 23.21 22.54
CA VAL A 154 -11.81 22.36 22.09
C VAL A 154 -12.30 21.43 20.99
N THR A 155 -11.62 21.45 19.85
CA THR A 155 -11.83 20.52 18.75
C THR A 155 -10.65 19.57 18.64
N VAL A 156 -10.92 18.28 18.49
CA VAL A 156 -9.91 17.28 18.16
C VAL A 156 -10.24 16.75 16.78
N GLN A 157 -9.42 17.15 15.80
CA GLN A 157 -9.54 16.67 14.43
C GLN A 157 -9.19 15.19 14.39
N ALA A 158 -9.95 14.44 13.60
CA ALA A 158 -9.68 13.05 13.33
C ALA A 158 -8.31 12.88 12.67
N ARG A 159 -7.73 11.68 12.83
CA ARG A 159 -6.57 11.28 12.06
C ARG A 159 -6.88 11.24 10.55
N LEU A 160 -5.85 11.30 9.73
CA LEU A 160 -5.97 10.97 8.32
C LEU A 160 -6.19 9.46 8.16
N SER A 161 -6.97 9.06 7.16
CA SER A 161 -6.95 7.67 6.73
C SER A 161 -5.58 7.33 6.15
N ALA A 162 -5.09 6.12 6.41
CA ALA A 162 -3.71 5.76 6.08
C ALA A 162 -3.58 4.33 5.61
N VAL A 163 -2.51 4.08 4.85
CA VAL A 163 -2.09 2.77 4.37
C VAL A 163 -0.74 2.43 5.01
N GLU A 164 -0.65 1.28 5.66
CA GLU A 164 0.59 0.71 6.18
C GLU A 164 0.74 -0.72 5.64
N GLY A 165 1.68 -0.91 4.72
CA GLY A 165 1.75 -2.15 3.93
C GLY A 165 0.48 -2.31 3.09
N ASN A 166 -0.23 -3.42 3.26
CA ASN A 166 -1.54 -3.66 2.65
C ASN A 166 -2.70 -3.52 3.66
N THR A 167 -2.46 -2.86 4.80
CA THR A 167 -3.50 -2.56 5.80
C THR A 167 -3.92 -1.10 5.71
N ILE A 168 -5.21 -0.89 5.44
CA ILE A 168 -5.85 0.41 5.43
C ILE A 168 -6.51 0.64 6.79
N THR A 169 -6.27 1.80 7.38
CA THR A 169 -7.02 2.29 8.54
C THR A 169 -7.81 3.53 8.15
N CYS A 170 -9.13 3.44 8.19
CA CYS A 170 -10.02 4.53 7.81
C CYS A 170 -10.36 5.46 8.97
N ALA A 171 -10.52 6.73 8.65
CA ALA A 171 -11.05 7.78 9.50
C ALA A 171 -12.03 8.65 8.70
N TYR A 172 -12.78 9.50 9.38
CA TYR A 172 -14.05 10.07 8.92
C TYR A 172 -14.21 11.54 9.25
N GLY A 173 -13.20 12.21 9.80
CA GLY A 173 -13.26 13.66 10.03
C GLY A 173 -13.37 14.44 8.73
N LYS A 174 -13.70 15.73 8.82
CA LYS A 174 -13.88 16.62 7.67
C LYS A 174 -12.70 16.58 6.69
N ASN A 175 -11.49 16.39 7.22
CA ASN A 175 -10.25 16.40 6.45
C ASN A 175 -9.56 15.02 6.34
N SER A 176 -10.17 13.94 6.86
CA SER A 176 -9.51 12.63 6.93
C SER A 176 -9.20 12.01 5.57
N ASN A 177 -9.99 12.33 4.54
CA ASN A 177 -9.93 11.72 3.20
C ASN A 177 -9.84 12.77 2.07
N SER A 178 -9.34 13.97 2.37
CA SER A 178 -9.30 15.09 1.41
C SER A 178 -8.40 14.86 0.19
N ALA A 179 -7.44 13.92 0.29
CA ALA A 179 -6.56 13.53 -0.82
C ALA A 179 -7.22 12.57 -1.83
N GLY A 180 -8.45 12.12 -1.56
CA GLY A 180 -9.15 11.10 -2.37
C GLY A 180 -8.94 9.67 -1.86
N PRO A 181 -9.30 8.66 -2.67
CA PRO A 181 -9.18 7.26 -2.28
C PRO A 181 -7.75 6.84 -1.96
N LEU A 182 -7.60 5.98 -0.97
CA LEU A 182 -6.34 5.31 -0.65
C LEU A 182 -6.06 4.20 -1.66
N ASN A 183 -4.83 4.12 -2.16
CA ASN A 183 -4.46 3.16 -3.20
C ASN A 183 -3.70 1.97 -2.59
N VAL A 184 -4.05 0.75 -3.02
CA VAL A 184 -3.32 -0.48 -2.70
C VAL A 184 -3.16 -1.33 -3.96
N GLU A 185 -1.95 -1.87 -4.14
CA GLU A 185 -1.63 -2.79 -5.22
C GLU A 185 -1.51 -4.22 -4.70
N LEU A 186 -2.19 -5.14 -5.38
CA LEU A 186 -2.11 -6.58 -5.13
C LEU A 186 -1.31 -7.26 -6.23
N THR A 187 -0.45 -8.17 -5.81
CA THR A 187 0.39 -9.04 -6.66
C THR A 187 0.29 -10.48 -6.14
N GLU A 188 0.81 -11.46 -6.88
CA GLU A 188 0.83 -12.85 -6.41
C GLU A 188 1.61 -13.01 -5.09
N GLU A 189 2.62 -12.16 -4.85
CA GLU A 189 3.42 -12.16 -3.63
C GLU A 189 2.77 -11.36 -2.50
N LYS A 190 2.06 -10.27 -2.83
CA LYS A 190 1.31 -9.42 -1.90
C LYS A 190 -0.17 -9.48 -2.25
N ASN A 191 -0.77 -10.63 -1.94
CA ASN A 191 -2.06 -11.02 -2.47
C ASN A 191 -3.25 -10.73 -1.55
N SER A 192 -3.03 -9.96 -0.48
CA SER A 192 -4.08 -9.61 0.48
C SER A 192 -4.12 -8.12 0.76
N VAL A 193 -5.33 -7.62 1.08
CA VAL A 193 -5.58 -6.25 1.54
C VAL A 193 -6.55 -6.28 2.71
N THR A 194 -6.25 -5.54 3.76
CA THR A 194 -7.09 -5.43 4.97
C THR A 194 -7.62 -4.02 5.12
N VAL A 195 -8.94 -3.86 5.20
CA VAL A 195 -9.60 -2.58 5.42
C VAL A 195 -10.18 -2.54 6.84
N LYS A 196 -9.70 -1.60 7.67
CA LYS A 196 -10.17 -1.39 9.04
C LYS A 196 -11.07 -0.16 9.10
N CYS A 197 -12.38 -0.38 9.23
CA CYS A 197 -13.34 0.72 9.43
C CYS A 197 -13.39 1.19 10.89
N GLY A 198 -12.97 0.35 11.84
CA GLY A 198 -13.05 0.65 13.26
C GLY A 198 -14.49 0.86 13.74
N THR A 199 -14.65 1.20 15.01
CA THR A 199 -15.98 1.29 15.65
C THR A 199 -16.86 2.39 15.06
N ALA A 200 -16.26 3.47 14.55
CA ALA A 200 -16.94 4.63 13.97
C ALA A 200 -17.39 4.45 12.51
N GLY A 201 -17.02 3.36 11.85
CA GLY A 201 -17.37 3.13 10.44
C GLY A 201 -18.09 1.82 10.18
N SER A 202 -18.49 1.64 8.93
CA SER A 202 -18.99 0.37 8.38
C SER A 202 -18.42 0.16 6.99
N PHE A 203 -18.07 -1.09 6.67
CA PHE A 203 -17.54 -1.48 5.37
C PHE A 203 -18.59 -1.27 4.27
N ARG A 204 -18.12 -0.87 3.09
CA ARG A 204 -18.90 -0.70 1.87
C ARG A 204 -18.18 -1.28 0.65
N PRO A 205 -18.90 -1.95 -0.26
CA PRO A 205 -20.35 -2.23 -0.20
C PRO A 205 -20.73 -3.20 0.94
N GLU A 206 -21.98 -3.20 1.39
CA GLU A 206 -22.41 -4.10 2.49
C GLU A 206 -22.25 -5.58 2.14
N ASN A 207 -22.45 -5.91 0.87
CA ASN A 207 -22.17 -7.22 0.33
C ASN A 207 -20.74 -7.25 -0.23
N HIS A 208 -19.87 -8.04 0.40
CA HIS A 208 -18.46 -8.20 -0.01
C HIS A 208 -18.25 -8.84 -1.39
N ASP A 209 -19.29 -9.44 -1.98
CA ASP A 209 -19.28 -9.89 -3.37
C ASP A 209 -19.44 -8.73 -4.37
N GLN A 210 -19.64 -7.51 -3.87
CA GLN A 210 -19.82 -6.31 -4.66
C GLN A 210 -18.67 -5.32 -4.54
N PHE A 211 -18.53 -4.49 -5.56
CA PHE A 211 -17.59 -3.37 -5.57
C PHE A 211 -18.18 -2.12 -6.22
N CYS A 212 -17.53 -1.00 -5.99
CA CYS A 212 -17.80 0.28 -6.63
C CYS A 212 -16.85 0.49 -7.82
N LEU A 213 -17.31 1.12 -8.89
CA LEU A 213 -16.41 1.53 -9.97
C LEU A 213 -15.31 2.45 -9.42
N PRO A 214 -14.07 2.40 -9.95
CA PRO A 214 -12.97 3.27 -9.53
C PRO A 214 -13.30 4.77 -9.53
N SER A 215 -14.15 5.20 -10.46
CA SER A 215 -14.60 6.60 -10.61
C SER A 215 -15.80 6.96 -9.74
N SER A 216 -16.30 6.04 -8.90
CA SER A 216 -17.51 6.29 -8.11
C SER A 216 -17.23 7.34 -7.03
N PRO A 217 -18.01 8.44 -6.97
CA PRO A 217 -17.88 9.43 -5.90
C PRO A 217 -18.47 8.95 -4.57
N TYR A 218 -19.26 7.88 -4.57
CA TYR A 218 -19.98 7.37 -3.40
C TYR A 218 -19.80 5.86 -3.25
N LEU A 219 -19.70 5.40 -1.99
CA LEU A 219 -19.58 3.98 -1.65
C LEU A 219 -20.93 3.28 -1.38
N GLU A 220 -22.03 4.03 -1.34
CA GLU A 220 -23.33 3.50 -0.90
C GLU A 220 -24.16 2.83 -2.01
N LYS A 221 -23.91 3.16 -3.28
CA LYS A 221 -24.73 2.72 -4.42
C LYS A 221 -24.01 1.73 -5.33
N CYS A 222 -23.21 0.86 -4.74
CA CYS A 222 -22.31 -0.02 -5.47
C CYS A 222 -22.94 -1.39 -5.73
N THR A 223 -23.04 -1.78 -7.00
CA THR A 223 -23.80 -2.97 -7.40
C THR A 223 -23.02 -3.98 -8.25
N ARG A 224 -21.83 -3.59 -8.74
CA ARG A 224 -20.95 -4.44 -9.58
C ARG A 224 -20.49 -5.67 -8.81
N LYS A 225 -20.32 -6.81 -9.48
CA LYS A 225 -19.98 -8.09 -8.86
C LYS A 225 -18.50 -8.42 -9.02
N MET A 226 -17.83 -8.87 -7.95
CA MET A 226 -16.40 -9.24 -7.99
C MET A 226 -16.03 -10.23 -9.11
N LYS A 227 -16.94 -11.15 -9.45
CA LYS A 227 -16.77 -12.10 -10.57
C LYS A 227 -16.59 -11.44 -11.94
N GLU A 228 -16.99 -10.19 -12.12
CA GLU A 228 -16.79 -9.44 -13.37
C GLU A 228 -15.30 -9.13 -13.62
N ILE A 229 -14.51 -8.95 -12.56
CA ILE A 229 -13.09 -8.59 -12.62
C ILE A 229 -12.17 -9.70 -12.13
N LEU A 230 -12.67 -10.60 -11.29
CA LEU A 230 -11.97 -11.75 -10.76
C LEU A 230 -12.83 -13.00 -11.06
N PRO A 231 -12.72 -13.61 -12.25
CA PRO A 231 -13.65 -14.67 -12.69
C PRO A 231 -13.73 -15.88 -11.75
N LYS A 232 -12.63 -16.18 -11.03
CA LYS A 232 -12.54 -17.27 -10.05
C LYS A 232 -12.95 -16.87 -8.63
N PHE A 233 -13.45 -15.65 -8.43
CA PHE A 233 -13.78 -15.12 -7.11
C PHE A 233 -14.76 -16.02 -6.35
N GLU A 234 -14.44 -16.22 -5.07
CA GLU A 234 -15.29 -16.86 -4.09
C GLU A 234 -15.46 -15.95 -2.88
N ALA A 235 -16.67 -15.92 -2.30
CA ALA A 235 -16.97 -15.10 -1.12
C ALA A 235 -16.04 -15.42 0.08
N SER A 236 -15.55 -16.66 0.15
CA SER A 236 -14.58 -17.15 1.14
C SER A 236 -13.22 -16.42 1.10
N TRP A 237 -12.92 -15.66 0.05
CA TRP A 237 -11.71 -14.85 -0.05
C TRP A 237 -11.75 -13.64 0.87
N TRP A 238 -12.95 -13.25 1.33
CA TRP A 238 -13.12 -12.23 2.36
C TRP A 238 -13.17 -12.88 3.74
N ASP A 239 -12.24 -12.45 4.59
CA ASP A 239 -12.28 -12.69 6.03
C ASP A 239 -12.84 -11.44 6.72
N ILE A 240 -13.97 -11.60 7.41
CA ILE A 240 -14.71 -10.51 8.05
C ILE A 240 -14.52 -10.66 9.57
N GLY A 241 -13.67 -9.81 10.14
CA GLY A 241 -13.36 -9.82 11.57
C GLY A 241 -14.35 -9.03 12.41
N ASP A 242 -14.41 -9.36 13.70
CA ASP A 242 -15.37 -8.80 14.68
C ASP A 242 -15.25 -7.26 14.84
N ASP A 243 -14.05 -6.70 14.63
CA ASP A 243 -13.76 -5.26 14.77
C ASP A 243 -14.07 -4.44 13.50
N LYS A 244 -15.07 -4.87 12.72
CA LYS A 244 -15.43 -4.26 11.42
C LYS A 244 -14.22 -4.14 10.49
N THR A 245 -13.40 -5.19 10.51
CA THR A 245 -12.23 -5.36 9.64
C THR A 245 -12.61 -6.33 8.53
N SER A 246 -12.21 -6.02 7.30
CA SER A 246 -12.45 -6.90 6.15
C SER A 246 -11.15 -7.12 5.41
N THR A 247 -10.74 -8.38 5.27
CA THR A 247 -9.51 -8.75 4.57
C THR A 247 -9.84 -9.56 3.34
N LEU A 248 -9.49 -9.05 2.16
CA LEU A 248 -9.54 -9.81 0.92
C LEU A 248 -8.20 -10.50 0.71
N THR A 249 -8.22 -11.80 0.42
CA THR A 249 -7.05 -12.56 -0.02
C THR A 249 -7.33 -13.25 -1.34
N ILE A 250 -6.62 -12.86 -2.39
CA ILE A 250 -6.76 -13.46 -3.73
C ILE A 250 -5.77 -14.62 -3.85
N PRO A 251 -6.21 -15.87 -4.10
CA PRO A 251 -5.28 -16.97 -4.37
C PRO A 251 -4.36 -16.64 -5.55
N ARG A 252 -3.09 -17.04 -5.48
CA ARG A 252 -2.08 -16.74 -6.53
C ARG A 252 -2.55 -17.16 -7.93
N THR A 253 -3.16 -18.33 -8.05
CA THR A 253 -3.67 -18.90 -9.32
C THR A 253 -4.98 -18.27 -9.81
N ALA A 254 -5.47 -17.24 -9.10
CA ALA A 254 -6.76 -16.61 -9.32
C ALA A 254 -6.65 -15.10 -9.57
N PHE A 255 -5.43 -14.57 -9.75
CA PHE A 255 -5.21 -13.23 -10.28
C PHE A 255 -5.78 -13.09 -11.70
N PRO A 256 -6.24 -11.90 -12.08
CA PRO A 256 -6.83 -11.67 -13.39
C PRO A 256 -5.76 -11.69 -14.49
N ALA A 257 -6.18 -12.05 -15.71
CA ALA A 257 -5.31 -12.08 -16.89
C ALA A 257 -5.00 -10.68 -17.44
N GLU A 258 -5.71 -9.66 -16.97
CA GLU A 258 -5.53 -8.22 -17.25
C GLU A 258 -5.50 -7.45 -15.94
N GLU A 259 -4.84 -6.30 -15.89
CA GLU A 259 -4.90 -5.44 -14.70
C GLU A 259 -6.34 -5.01 -14.42
N GLN A 260 -6.78 -5.14 -13.16
CA GLN A 260 -8.14 -4.79 -12.75
C GLN A 260 -8.12 -3.83 -11.58
N GLN A 261 -9.10 -2.92 -11.57
CA GLN A 261 -9.27 -1.95 -10.49
C GLN A 261 -10.70 -1.98 -9.95
N PHE A 262 -10.82 -1.87 -8.64
CA PHE A 262 -12.12 -1.74 -7.97
C PHE A 262 -12.02 -0.90 -6.71
N LEU A 263 -13.13 -0.27 -6.36
CA LEU A 263 -13.23 0.58 -5.19
C LEU A 263 -14.11 -0.10 -4.13
N VAL A 264 -13.60 -0.15 -2.90
CA VAL A 264 -14.33 -0.49 -1.67
C VAL A 264 -14.02 0.59 -0.63
N GLY A 265 -14.50 0.44 0.61
CA GLY A 265 -14.07 1.34 1.67
C GLY A 265 -14.96 1.31 2.89
N CYS A 266 -15.01 2.44 3.58
CA CYS A 266 -15.81 2.61 4.79
C CYS A 266 -16.59 3.92 4.77
N VAL A 267 -17.82 3.87 5.27
CA VAL A 267 -18.65 5.04 5.54
C VAL A 267 -18.80 5.26 7.04
N TYR A 268 -18.94 6.52 7.46
CA TYR A 268 -19.16 6.87 8.86
C TYR A 268 -20.52 6.36 9.36
N VAL A 269 -20.57 5.85 10.58
CA VAL A 269 -21.81 5.47 11.25
C VAL A 269 -21.88 6.17 12.60
N ASP A 270 -22.87 7.04 12.75
CA ASP A 270 -23.15 7.67 14.04
C ASP A 270 -23.79 6.64 14.99
N VAL A 271 -22.96 6.11 15.89
CA VAL A 271 -23.39 5.15 16.92
C VAL A 271 -24.32 5.78 17.96
N SER A 272 -24.33 7.11 18.10
CA SER A 272 -25.20 7.83 19.06
C SER A 272 -26.67 7.78 18.65
N LYS A 273 -26.95 7.73 17.34
CA LYS A 273 -28.31 7.66 16.79
C LYS A 273 -28.91 6.25 16.80
N LYS A 274 -28.10 5.20 17.03
CA LYS A 274 -28.59 3.82 17.08
C LYS A 274 -29.28 3.44 18.40
N GLN A 275 -29.13 4.23 19.47
CA GLN A 275 -29.75 3.95 20.76
C GLN A 275 -31.22 4.43 20.89
N GLU A 276 -31.74 5.22 19.94
CA GLU A 276 -33.14 5.68 19.98
C GLU A 276 -34.12 4.76 19.23
N VAL A 277 -33.65 3.84 18.38
CA VAL A 277 -34.53 3.03 17.50
C VAL A 277 -35.07 1.75 18.17
N ALA A 278 -34.67 1.44 19.41
CA ALA A 278 -35.25 0.32 20.16
C ALA A 278 -36.61 0.66 20.83
N HIS A 279 -37.12 1.87 20.66
CA HIS A 279 -38.46 2.28 21.07
C HIS A 279 -39.05 3.25 20.05
N GLN A 280 -39.47 2.73 18.89
CA GLN A 280 -40.77 3.04 18.27
C GLN A 280 -40.84 2.39 16.88
N VAL A 281 -41.90 1.61 16.70
CA VAL A 281 -42.32 0.99 15.45
C VAL A 281 -43.11 2.01 14.64
N GLU A 282 -42.86 2.01 13.33
CA GLU A 282 -43.67 2.54 12.22
C GLU A 282 -43.96 4.04 12.20
N GLN A 283 -43.30 4.75 11.27
CA GLN A 283 -43.98 5.51 10.21
C GLN A 283 -42.98 5.90 9.12
N GLU A 284 -43.25 5.46 7.89
CA GLU A 284 -42.78 6.09 6.67
C GLU A 284 -43.43 7.48 6.56
N GLU A 285 -42.66 8.53 6.26
CA GLU A 285 -42.99 9.52 5.22
C GLU A 285 -41.92 10.64 5.10
N GLU A 286 -41.57 10.89 3.83
CA GLU A 286 -41.21 12.16 3.18
C GLU A 286 -40.01 13.01 3.66
N GLU A 287 -38.94 12.95 2.85
CA GLU A 287 -37.88 13.96 2.77
C GLU A 287 -38.43 15.35 2.43
N GLN A 288 -38.39 16.28 3.39
CA GLN A 288 -38.34 17.71 3.09
C GLN A 288 -36.91 18.23 3.21
N LYS A 289 -36.40 18.67 2.06
CA LYS A 289 -35.09 19.27 1.80
C LYS A 289 -34.96 20.63 2.51
N GLY A 290 -34.34 20.62 3.69
CA GLY A 290 -33.75 21.81 4.34
C GLY A 290 -32.36 22.14 3.78
N PRO A 291 -31.81 23.33 4.06
CA PRO A 291 -30.58 23.82 3.44
C PRO A 291 -29.40 22.91 3.79
N GLU A 292 -28.57 22.59 2.79
CA GLU A 292 -27.37 21.75 2.90
C GLU A 292 -26.48 22.19 4.06
N GLU A 293 -26.56 21.50 5.20
CA GLU A 293 -25.46 21.45 6.16
C GLU A 293 -24.33 20.66 5.49
N GLU A 294 -23.17 21.31 5.27
CA GLU A 294 -21.95 20.61 4.85
C GLU A 294 -21.71 19.42 5.78
N SER A 295 -21.76 18.20 5.23
CA SER A 295 -21.43 16.98 5.97
C SER A 295 -20.07 17.14 6.63
N SER A 296 -20.05 17.17 7.97
CA SER A 296 -18.83 17.25 8.79
C SER A 296 -17.98 15.96 8.71
N THR A 297 -18.48 14.94 8.00
CA THR A 297 -17.82 13.63 7.89
C THR A 297 -17.52 13.27 6.45
N THR A 298 -16.47 12.46 6.26
CA THR A 298 -16.02 12.00 4.93
C THR A 298 -16.00 10.47 4.86
N SER A 299 -16.26 9.93 3.67
CA SER A 299 -16.11 8.49 3.40
C SER A 299 -14.65 8.16 3.06
N CYS A 300 -14.20 6.99 3.51
CA CYS A 300 -12.86 6.47 3.23
C CYS A 300 -12.92 5.49 2.06
N GLY A 301 -12.56 5.95 0.86
CA GLY A 301 -12.45 5.10 -0.34
C GLY A 301 -11.11 4.38 -0.40
N VAL A 302 -11.11 3.13 -0.86
CA VAL A 302 -9.92 2.30 -1.08
C VAL A 302 -9.95 1.75 -2.50
N LEU A 303 -9.08 2.28 -3.34
CA LEU A 303 -8.88 1.81 -4.70
C LEU A 303 -7.87 0.66 -4.70
N VAL A 304 -8.36 -0.54 -4.99
CA VAL A 304 -7.54 -1.74 -5.08
C VAL A 304 -7.21 -2.00 -6.54
N THR A 305 -5.93 -2.17 -6.84
CA THR A 305 -5.42 -2.54 -8.16
C THR A 305 -4.83 -3.94 -8.10
N CYS A 306 -5.44 -4.89 -8.81
CA CYS A 306 -4.91 -6.23 -9.01
C CYS A 306 -3.99 -6.23 -10.22
N LEU A 307 -2.69 -6.34 -9.99
CA LEU A 307 -1.70 -6.37 -11.06
C LEU A 307 -1.66 -7.74 -11.72
N LEU A 308 -1.27 -7.72 -13.00
CA LEU A 308 -0.98 -8.90 -13.79
C LEU A 308 0.06 -9.80 -13.12
N PRO A 309 -0.09 -11.14 -13.17
CA PRO A 309 1.01 -12.05 -12.93
C PRO A 309 2.20 -11.63 -13.78
N LYS A 310 3.37 -11.40 -13.15
CA LYS A 310 4.61 -11.20 -13.90
C LYS A 310 4.99 -12.53 -14.55
N THR A 311 4.42 -12.80 -15.71
CA THR A 311 4.90 -13.86 -16.58
C THR A 311 6.26 -13.41 -17.11
N LEU A 312 7.33 -13.92 -16.50
CA LEU A 312 8.67 -13.79 -17.06
C LEU A 312 8.64 -14.51 -18.41
N LYS A 313 8.52 -13.77 -19.50
CA LYS A 313 8.68 -14.34 -20.84
C LYS A 313 10.07 -14.95 -20.91
N ALA A 314 10.15 -16.21 -21.33
CA ALA A 314 11.42 -16.86 -21.58
C ALA A 314 12.22 -16.03 -22.59
N LYS A 315 13.55 -16.00 -22.44
CA LYS A 315 14.43 -15.33 -23.39
C LYS A 315 14.31 -15.99 -24.77
N ALA A 316 14.56 -15.22 -25.83
CA ALA A 316 14.74 -15.79 -27.16
C ALA A 316 16.08 -16.52 -27.26
N SER A 317 16.14 -17.59 -28.05
CA SER A 317 17.41 -18.19 -28.45
C SER A 317 18.22 -17.15 -29.25
N SER A 318 19.54 -17.18 -29.13
CA SER A 318 20.38 -16.15 -29.77
C SER A 318 21.74 -16.68 -30.20
N VAL A 319 22.38 -15.97 -31.13
CA VAL A 319 23.76 -16.18 -31.54
C VAL A 319 24.55 -14.92 -31.27
N VAL A 320 25.61 -15.04 -30.47
CA VAL A 320 26.56 -13.95 -30.22
C VAL A 320 27.96 -14.53 -30.31
N ASN A 321 28.83 -13.97 -31.17
CA ASN A 321 30.23 -14.39 -31.30
C ASN A 321 30.40 -15.91 -31.48
N ASN A 322 29.62 -16.52 -32.39
CA ASN A 322 29.58 -17.96 -32.64
C ASN A 322 29.17 -18.83 -31.44
N VAL A 323 28.52 -18.24 -30.44
CA VAL A 323 27.85 -18.95 -29.35
C VAL A 323 26.36 -18.97 -29.63
N GLY A 324 25.83 -20.13 -30.00
CA GLY A 324 24.40 -20.38 -30.11
C GLY A 324 23.84 -20.78 -28.74
N THR A 325 23.07 -19.90 -28.11
CA THR A 325 22.40 -20.16 -26.83
C THR A 325 20.93 -20.51 -27.08
N CYS A 326 20.53 -21.71 -26.67
CA CYS A 326 19.15 -22.19 -26.82
C CYS A 326 18.27 -21.81 -25.61
N ALA A 327 17.02 -21.47 -25.90
CA ALA A 327 15.96 -21.25 -24.93
C ALA A 327 14.68 -21.98 -25.34
N TYR A 328 13.82 -22.27 -24.37
CA TYR A 328 12.76 -23.27 -24.51
C TYR A 328 11.34 -22.76 -24.24
N GLY A 329 11.13 -21.44 -24.19
CA GLY A 329 9.77 -20.90 -24.07
C GLY A 329 9.00 -20.97 -25.39
N GLU A 330 7.69 -20.79 -25.31
CA GLU A 330 6.76 -20.84 -26.44
C GLU A 330 7.15 -19.89 -27.60
N ASP A 331 7.72 -18.74 -27.26
CA ASP A 331 8.18 -17.73 -28.22
C ASP A 331 9.67 -17.81 -28.55
N SER A 332 10.45 -18.64 -27.83
CA SER A 332 11.91 -18.58 -27.84
C SER A 332 12.54 -18.86 -29.21
N ASN A 333 11.83 -19.60 -30.07
CA ASN A 333 12.33 -20.06 -31.38
C ASN A 333 11.40 -19.69 -32.55
N LYS A 334 10.47 -18.75 -32.36
CA LYS A 334 9.51 -18.33 -33.40
C LYS A 334 10.14 -17.68 -34.63
N ALA A 335 11.33 -17.10 -34.50
CA ALA A 335 12.08 -16.50 -35.60
C ALA A 335 12.65 -17.54 -36.59
N GLY A 336 12.40 -18.82 -36.34
CA GLY A 336 13.06 -19.91 -37.02
C GLY A 336 14.48 -20.12 -36.50
N PRO A 337 15.25 -21.00 -37.14
CA PRO A 337 16.46 -21.50 -36.50
C PRO A 337 17.65 -20.55 -36.58
N LEU A 338 18.46 -20.61 -35.53
CA LEU A 338 19.65 -19.78 -35.35
C LEU A 338 20.74 -20.12 -36.36
N LYS A 339 21.20 -19.12 -37.13
CA LYS A 339 22.28 -19.25 -38.12
C LYS A 339 23.64 -18.88 -37.52
N VAL A 340 24.63 -19.74 -37.69
CA VAL A 340 26.02 -19.51 -37.27
C VAL A 340 26.97 -19.89 -38.38
N GLU A 341 27.90 -19.01 -38.74
CA GLU A 341 28.93 -19.26 -39.75
C GLU A 341 30.24 -19.68 -39.08
N VAL A 342 30.79 -20.83 -39.48
CA VAL A 342 32.14 -21.28 -39.09
C VAL A 342 33.01 -21.28 -40.33
N SER A 343 34.07 -20.48 -40.31
CA SER A 343 35.00 -20.31 -41.42
C SER A 343 36.43 -20.51 -40.93
N PRO A 344 37.43 -20.55 -41.83
CA PRO A 344 38.84 -20.59 -41.41
C PRO A 344 39.25 -19.43 -40.48
N ALA A 345 38.49 -18.33 -40.45
CA ALA A 345 38.72 -17.21 -39.55
C ALA A 345 38.19 -17.46 -38.13
N THR A 346 36.97 -18.00 -38.00
CA THR A 346 36.29 -18.19 -36.71
C THR A 346 36.61 -19.55 -36.08
N LYS A 347 36.71 -20.61 -36.89
CA LYS A 347 37.12 -22.00 -36.57
C LYS A 347 36.27 -22.73 -35.54
N LYS A 348 35.44 -22.00 -34.79
CA LYS A 348 34.73 -22.47 -33.61
C LYS A 348 33.26 -22.10 -33.66
N LEU A 349 32.49 -22.99 -33.04
CA LEU A 349 31.08 -22.82 -32.72
C LEU A 349 30.88 -23.37 -31.31
N ILE A 350 30.14 -22.65 -30.48
CA ILE A 350 29.68 -23.14 -29.18
C ILE A 350 28.18 -23.32 -29.25
N LEU A 351 27.70 -24.51 -28.92
CA LEU A 351 26.28 -24.79 -28.73
C LEU A 351 26.02 -24.90 -27.23
N ASP A 352 25.19 -24.01 -26.69
CA ASP A 352 24.81 -23.97 -25.27
C ASP A 352 23.33 -24.28 -25.10
N CYS A 353 23.04 -25.45 -24.53
CA CYS A 353 21.69 -25.89 -24.22
C CYS A 353 21.21 -25.43 -22.84
N GLY A 354 22.09 -24.91 -21.98
CA GLY A 354 21.78 -24.69 -20.58
C GLY A 354 21.31 -25.96 -19.86
N LYS A 355 20.89 -25.82 -18.60
CA LYS A 355 20.50 -26.96 -17.74
C LYS A 355 19.19 -27.62 -18.17
N ASP A 356 18.35 -26.85 -18.84
CA ASP A 356 16.99 -27.27 -19.18
C ASP A 356 16.93 -28.11 -20.46
N GLY A 357 18.00 -28.16 -21.25
CA GLY A 357 18.01 -28.94 -22.48
C GLY A 357 19.17 -29.92 -22.62
N SER A 358 19.11 -30.69 -23.71
CA SER A 358 20.06 -31.72 -24.09
C SER A 358 20.38 -31.63 -25.58
N PHE A 359 21.61 -31.98 -25.95
CA PHE A 359 22.07 -31.94 -27.33
C PHE A 359 21.31 -32.89 -28.25
N ARG A 360 21.08 -32.43 -29.49
CA ARG A 360 20.58 -33.24 -30.60
C ARG A 360 21.38 -32.99 -31.88
N PRO A 361 21.85 -34.03 -32.59
CA PRO A 361 21.82 -35.45 -32.17
C PRO A 361 22.64 -35.72 -30.90
N GLU A 362 22.29 -36.80 -30.20
CA GLU A 362 22.94 -37.14 -28.93
C GLU A 362 24.44 -37.42 -29.14
N GLY A 363 25.28 -36.83 -28.29
CA GLY A 363 26.74 -36.94 -28.37
C GLY A 363 27.40 -36.14 -29.50
N LEU A 364 26.64 -35.45 -30.36
CA LEU A 364 27.15 -34.58 -31.43
C LEU A 364 28.16 -35.25 -32.39
N THR A 365 28.08 -36.58 -32.56
CA THR A 365 28.91 -37.34 -33.52
C THR A 365 28.30 -37.41 -34.92
N THR A 366 27.05 -36.99 -35.03
CA THR A 366 26.26 -36.91 -36.26
C THR A 366 25.51 -35.59 -36.29
N PHE A 367 24.99 -35.20 -37.45
CA PHE A 367 24.13 -34.04 -37.61
C PHE A 367 22.80 -34.41 -38.27
N CYS A 368 21.78 -33.58 -38.07
CA CYS A 368 20.47 -33.72 -38.70
C CYS A 368 20.49 -33.22 -40.15
N ASN A 369 19.70 -33.82 -41.04
CA ASN A 369 19.44 -33.24 -42.36
C ASN A 369 18.84 -31.83 -42.25
N THR A 370 19.31 -30.90 -43.08
CA THR A 370 18.90 -29.47 -43.07
C THR A 370 17.45 -29.23 -43.49
N GLY A 371 16.81 -30.21 -44.12
CA GLY A 371 15.37 -30.19 -44.44
C GLY A 371 14.45 -30.76 -43.36
N ALA A 372 14.97 -31.09 -42.17
CA ALA A 372 14.16 -31.67 -41.10
C ALA A 372 13.24 -30.62 -40.45
N ASP A 373 11.94 -30.93 -40.43
CA ASP A 373 10.90 -30.10 -39.80
C ASP A 373 10.94 -30.10 -38.27
N LYS A 374 11.52 -31.14 -37.66
CA LYS A 374 11.65 -31.35 -36.22
C LYS A 374 13.05 -31.87 -35.89
N LEU A 375 13.68 -31.31 -34.86
CA LEU A 375 15.01 -31.74 -34.40
C LEU A 375 14.96 -33.08 -33.65
N GLU A 376 13.83 -33.40 -33.01
CA GLU A 376 13.68 -34.59 -32.14
C GLU A 376 13.61 -35.90 -32.92
N GLU A 377 13.12 -35.84 -34.16
CA GLU A 377 12.90 -36.99 -35.05
C GLU A 377 13.75 -36.89 -36.32
N CYS A 378 14.81 -36.07 -36.28
CA CYS A 378 15.62 -35.82 -37.46
C CYS A 378 16.38 -37.09 -37.88
N ALA A 379 16.42 -37.35 -39.19
CA ALA A 379 17.34 -38.35 -39.74
C ALA A 379 18.77 -37.82 -39.68
N THR A 380 19.68 -38.62 -39.12
CA THR A 380 21.07 -38.23 -38.88
C THR A 380 22.00 -38.67 -40.00
N LYS A 381 23.03 -37.86 -40.29
CA LYS A 381 24.18 -38.15 -41.17
C LYS A 381 25.50 -38.00 -40.42
N GLY A 382 26.54 -38.69 -40.88
CA GLY A 382 27.87 -38.60 -40.29
C GLY A 382 28.58 -37.32 -40.75
N PHE A 383 29.29 -36.64 -39.84
CA PHE A 383 30.05 -35.44 -40.22
C PHE A 383 31.11 -35.72 -41.30
N GLN A 384 31.57 -36.96 -41.45
CA GLN A 384 32.48 -37.37 -42.54
C GLN A 384 31.89 -37.14 -43.94
N ASP A 385 30.57 -37.06 -44.08
CA ASP A 385 29.91 -36.81 -45.37
C ASP A 385 30.18 -35.39 -45.90
N ILE A 386 30.39 -34.43 -45.00
CA ILE A 386 30.63 -33.01 -45.32
C ILE A 386 32.04 -32.54 -44.94
N LEU A 387 32.68 -33.25 -44.00
CA LEU A 387 34.02 -33.01 -43.48
C LEU A 387 34.77 -34.35 -43.45
N PRO A 388 35.37 -34.81 -44.55
CA PRO A 388 35.93 -36.16 -44.66
C PRO A 388 36.98 -36.54 -43.60
N SER A 389 37.65 -35.55 -43.01
CA SER A 389 38.65 -35.72 -41.94
C SER A 389 38.09 -35.48 -40.54
N PHE A 390 36.77 -35.42 -40.37
CA PHE A 390 36.13 -35.19 -39.09
C PHE A 390 36.55 -36.24 -38.06
N ALA A 391 36.85 -35.76 -36.85
CA ALA A 391 37.11 -36.59 -35.69
C ALA A 391 36.17 -36.21 -34.53
N ASN A 392 35.74 -37.22 -33.77
CA ASN A 392 34.75 -37.03 -32.69
C ASN A 392 35.25 -36.09 -31.58
N ASP A 393 36.57 -35.93 -31.43
CA ASP A 393 37.20 -35.02 -30.46
C ASP A 393 37.16 -33.55 -30.89
N TRP A 394 36.62 -33.23 -32.08
CA TRP A 394 36.39 -31.85 -32.50
C TRP A 394 35.24 -31.20 -31.73
N TRP A 395 34.31 -32.00 -31.21
CA TRP A 395 33.34 -31.56 -30.22
C TRP A 395 33.86 -31.82 -28.81
N VAL A 396 34.12 -30.75 -28.09
CA VAL A 396 34.60 -30.80 -26.70
C VAL A 396 33.50 -30.26 -25.79
N PRO A 397 32.89 -31.11 -24.93
CA PRO A 397 31.97 -30.64 -23.89
C PRO A 397 32.67 -29.65 -22.96
N ASN A 398 32.00 -28.56 -22.62
CA ASN A 398 32.51 -27.59 -21.64
C ASN A 398 32.28 -28.09 -20.21
N GLU A 399 32.87 -27.41 -19.20
CA GLU A 399 32.83 -27.83 -17.79
C GLU A 399 31.41 -27.98 -17.23
N ASP A 400 30.46 -27.21 -17.74
CA ASP A 400 29.05 -27.22 -17.33
C ASP A 400 28.27 -28.45 -17.85
N LYS A 401 28.84 -29.19 -18.82
CA LYS A 401 28.22 -30.31 -19.57
C LYS A 401 26.91 -29.95 -20.28
N THR A 402 26.52 -28.68 -20.26
CA THR A 402 25.32 -28.15 -20.93
C THR A 402 25.68 -27.43 -22.21
N SER A 403 26.96 -27.14 -22.43
CA SER A 403 27.47 -26.59 -23.68
C SER A 403 28.61 -27.44 -24.26
N SER A 404 28.79 -27.38 -25.58
CA SER A 404 29.83 -28.10 -26.32
C SER A 404 30.43 -27.20 -27.40
N THR A 405 31.74 -27.30 -27.59
CA THR A 405 32.48 -26.49 -28.56
C THR A 405 32.94 -27.35 -29.74
N LEU A 406 32.50 -27.02 -30.95
CA LEU A 406 33.06 -27.54 -32.18
C LEU A 406 34.29 -26.72 -32.57
N THR A 407 35.42 -27.38 -32.85
CA THR A 407 36.61 -26.76 -33.42
C THR A 407 37.01 -27.47 -34.71
N ILE A 408 36.96 -26.76 -35.84
CA ILE A 408 37.36 -27.28 -37.15
C ILE A 408 38.79 -26.80 -37.47
N PRO A 409 39.78 -27.70 -37.67
CA PRO A 409 41.11 -27.29 -38.11
C PRO A 409 41.07 -26.55 -39.45
N THR A 410 41.90 -25.51 -39.61
CA THR A 410 41.88 -24.68 -40.83
C THR A 410 42.22 -25.45 -42.11
N SER A 411 42.99 -26.54 -42.00
CA SER A 411 43.45 -27.34 -43.13
C SER A 411 42.40 -28.32 -43.67
N VAL A 412 41.25 -28.46 -43.00
CA VAL A 412 40.22 -29.48 -43.33
C VAL A 412 38.85 -28.87 -43.59
N PHE A 413 38.77 -27.55 -43.76
CA PHE A 413 37.56 -26.91 -44.26
C PHE A 413 37.25 -27.42 -45.68
N PRO A 414 35.97 -27.63 -46.01
CA PRO A 414 35.56 -28.09 -47.33
C PRO A 414 35.81 -27.00 -48.37
N ALA A 415 36.01 -27.41 -49.63
CA ALA A 415 36.24 -26.48 -50.73
C ALA A 415 34.96 -25.76 -51.20
N ALA A 416 33.78 -26.25 -50.78
CA ALA A 416 32.48 -25.67 -51.05
C ALA A 416 31.68 -25.61 -49.74
N ASP A 417 30.79 -24.63 -49.64
CA ASP A 417 29.92 -24.41 -48.48
C ASP A 417 29.12 -25.69 -48.14
N GLN A 418 28.96 -25.97 -46.85
CA GLN A 418 28.32 -27.18 -46.35
C GLN A 418 27.42 -26.87 -45.16
N GLU A 419 26.15 -27.26 -45.21
CA GLU A 419 25.23 -26.98 -44.11
C GLU A 419 24.96 -28.22 -43.25
N PHE A 420 24.79 -28.02 -41.94
CA PHE A 420 24.40 -29.09 -41.03
C PHE A 420 23.51 -28.57 -39.88
N LEU A 421 22.58 -29.40 -39.41
CA LEU A 421 21.69 -29.05 -38.31
C LEU A 421 22.10 -29.79 -37.02
N VAL A 422 22.27 -29.05 -35.93
CA VAL A 422 22.39 -29.56 -34.54
C VAL A 422 21.67 -28.59 -33.61
N GLY A 423 21.28 -29.01 -32.42
CA GLY A 423 20.63 -28.10 -31.49
C GLY A 423 20.36 -28.71 -30.14
N CYS A 424 19.35 -28.18 -29.46
CA CYS A 424 18.98 -28.59 -28.12
C CYS A 424 17.48 -28.89 -28.03
N VAL A 425 17.12 -29.89 -27.24
CA VAL A 425 15.73 -30.23 -26.90
C VAL A 425 15.51 -30.14 -25.40
N LEU A 426 14.31 -29.74 -24.99
CA LEU A 426 13.96 -29.62 -23.57
C LEU A 426 14.04 -30.99 -22.87
N ASN A 427 14.68 -31.04 -21.70
CA ASN A 427 14.79 -32.24 -20.90
C ASN A 427 13.41 -32.63 -20.33
N LYS A 428 13.07 -33.93 -20.38
CA LYS A 428 11.76 -34.42 -19.91
C LYS A 428 11.51 -34.23 -18.41
N SER A 429 12.56 -33.99 -17.61
CA SER A 429 12.48 -33.85 -16.14
C SER A 429 12.33 -32.41 -15.65
N SER A 430 12.53 -31.40 -16.51
CA SER A 430 12.44 -29.97 -16.13
C SER A 430 10.99 -29.45 -16.13
N SER A 431 10.01 -30.28 -16.49
CA SER A 431 8.58 -29.92 -16.54
C SER A 431 7.80 -30.17 -15.24
N GLU A 432 8.40 -30.75 -14.20
CA GLU A 432 7.70 -31.13 -12.95
C GLU A 432 7.58 -30.01 -11.89
N GLY A 433 7.60 -28.74 -12.30
CA GLY A 433 7.34 -27.59 -11.43
C GLY A 433 5.91 -27.00 -11.49
N GLY A 434 5.07 -27.49 -12.41
CA GLY A 434 3.68 -27.01 -12.61
C GLY A 434 2.69 -28.17 -12.63
N GLN A 435 1.55 -28.01 -11.96
CA GLN A 435 0.56 -29.06 -11.70
C GLN A 435 0.13 -29.86 -12.95
N LYS A 436 -0.03 -31.18 -12.73
CA LYS A 436 -0.75 -32.16 -13.56
C LYS A 436 -2.11 -31.64 -14.01
N GLU A 437 -2.17 -31.05 -15.20
CA GLU A 437 -3.22 -31.34 -16.17
C GLU A 437 -2.57 -32.12 -17.31
N SER A 438 -3.27 -33.15 -17.79
CA SER A 438 -2.85 -33.94 -18.95
C SER A 438 -2.49 -33.02 -20.11
N PRO A 439 -1.26 -33.10 -20.68
CA PRO A 439 -0.82 -32.11 -21.65
C PRO A 439 -1.63 -32.29 -22.94
N PRO A 440 -2.24 -31.22 -23.49
CA PRO A 440 -2.40 -31.18 -24.93
C PRO A 440 -0.98 -31.31 -25.51
N THR A 441 -0.82 -32.22 -26.46
CA THR A 441 0.42 -32.45 -27.21
C THR A 441 1.04 -31.12 -27.64
N SER A 442 2.07 -30.69 -26.93
CA SER A 442 2.93 -29.59 -27.33
C SER A 442 4.02 -30.18 -28.22
N ASP A 443 3.74 -30.22 -29.52
CA ASP A 443 4.79 -30.36 -30.53
C ASP A 443 5.67 -29.11 -30.46
N ILE A 444 6.78 -29.19 -29.73
CA ILE A 444 7.77 -28.12 -29.61
C ILE A 444 8.80 -28.31 -30.72
N LYS A 445 8.60 -27.62 -31.85
CA LYS A 445 9.64 -27.46 -32.87
C LYS A 445 10.68 -26.45 -32.41
N THR A 446 11.85 -26.92 -31.98
CA THR A 446 13.05 -26.09 -31.85
C THR A 446 14.18 -26.70 -32.66
N SER A 447 14.51 -26.06 -33.78
CA SER A 447 15.69 -26.36 -34.61
C SER A 447 16.66 -25.18 -34.45
N ALA A 448 17.97 -25.42 -34.37
CA ALA A 448 19.01 -24.39 -34.45
C ALA A 448 19.87 -24.68 -35.71
N PHE A 449 19.69 -23.96 -36.82
CA PHE A 449 20.32 -24.26 -38.12
C PHE A 449 21.67 -23.56 -38.26
N ILE A 450 22.79 -24.26 -38.06
CA ILE A 450 24.11 -23.74 -38.43
C ILE A 450 24.27 -23.86 -39.96
N LEU A 451 24.21 -22.72 -40.68
CA LEU A 451 24.66 -22.64 -42.07
C LEU A 451 26.16 -22.33 -42.08
N LEU A 452 27.00 -23.25 -42.57
CA LEU A 452 28.37 -22.90 -42.99
C LEU A 452 28.41 -22.49 -44.45
#